data_AF-A0A945SUP5-F1
#
_entry.id   AF-A0A945SUP5-F1
#
_cell.length_a   1.000
_cell.length_b   1.000
_cell.length_c   1.000
_cell.angle_alpha   90.00
_cell.angle_beta   90.00
_cell.angle_gamma   90.00
#
_symmetry.space_group_name_H-M   'P 1'
#
loop_
_entity.id
_entity.type
_entity.pdbx_description
1 polymer ?
#
loop_
_entity_poly.entity_id
_entity_poly.type
_entity_poly.pdbx_seq_one_letter_code
_entity_poly.pdbx_strand_id
1 'polypeptide(L)'
;GERRPIGIRNTQSSRKLASDVATIQVPAALEEETAEGQKARADLGRHLSGFTEEFASLGIQLGARYDASPLIANDGTAPPPDSPVEYVPTACPGGRAPHLWLNDGASIHDRFGKWFTLVKFGSASTDTAAFAAAAEALDVPLDIVDVAEKAARDLYACTFALIRPDHHVAWRGDSLPADAEALMRQVSGNLL
;
A
#
# COMPACT_ATOMS: atom_id res chain seq x y z
N GLY A 1 -14.53 -9.39 -4.44
CA GLY A 1 -14.76 -8.74 -3.13
C GLY A 1 -13.98 -7.45 -2.98
N GLU A 2 -12.69 -7.45 -3.32
CA GLU A 2 -11.71 -6.43 -2.91
C GLU A 2 -11.87 -5.03 -3.55
N ARG A 3 -12.24 -4.93 -4.83
CA ARG A 3 -12.22 -3.64 -5.57
C ARG A 3 -13.38 -2.70 -5.30
N ARG A 4 -14.58 -3.23 -4.98
CA ARG A 4 -15.78 -2.42 -4.75
C ARG A 4 -15.66 -1.50 -3.51
N PRO A 5 -15.21 -1.98 -2.34
CA PRO A 5 -14.97 -1.11 -1.17
C PRO A 5 -14.00 0.03 -1.46
N ILE A 6 -12.94 -0.23 -2.24
CA ILE A 6 -11.95 0.80 -2.62
C ILE A 6 -12.59 1.86 -3.53
N GLY A 7 -13.42 1.46 -4.50
CA GLY A 7 -14.15 2.41 -5.33
C GLY A 7 -15.08 3.33 -4.52
N ILE A 8 -15.77 2.76 -3.52
CA ILE A 8 -16.61 3.54 -2.59
C ILE A 8 -15.76 4.50 -1.76
N ARG A 9 -14.66 4.02 -1.15
CA ARG A 9 -13.71 4.83 -0.38
C ARG A 9 -13.23 6.02 -1.20
N ASN A 10 -12.67 5.76 -2.38
CA ASN A 10 -12.10 6.81 -3.22
C ASN A 10 -13.17 7.83 -3.65
N THR A 11 -14.38 7.37 -4.01
CA THR A 11 -15.50 8.27 -4.36
C THR A 11 -15.90 9.16 -3.18
N GLN A 12 -15.95 8.62 -1.96
CA GLN A 12 -16.27 9.38 -0.75
C GLN A 12 -15.18 10.40 -0.43
N SER A 13 -13.90 10.01 -0.53
CA SER A 13 -12.77 10.92 -0.31
C SER A 13 -12.74 12.05 -1.34
N SER A 14 -12.96 11.77 -2.63
CA SER A 14 -13.03 12.80 -3.68
C SER A 14 -14.17 13.79 -3.44
N ARG A 15 -15.34 13.33 -2.98
CA ARG A 15 -16.46 14.25 -2.64
C ARG A 15 -16.10 15.19 -1.50
N LYS A 16 -15.42 14.68 -0.47
CA LYS A 16 -15.01 15.47 0.69
C LYS A 16 -13.97 16.52 0.33
N LEU A 17 -13.01 16.15 -0.52
CA LEU A 17 -12.01 17.11 -1.01
C LEU A 17 -12.67 18.21 -1.87
N ALA A 18 -13.49 17.81 -2.85
CA ALA A 18 -14.14 18.76 -3.76
C ALA A 18 -15.12 19.74 -3.08
N SER A 19 -15.69 19.41 -1.91
CA SER A 19 -16.53 20.36 -1.18
C SER A 19 -15.75 21.57 -0.69
N ASP A 20 -14.46 21.42 -0.41
CA ASP A 20 -13.65 22.51 0.13
C ASP A 20 -13.40 23.55 -0.97
N VAL A 21 -13.07 23.12 -2.19
CA VAL A 21 -12.93 24.03 -3.36
C VAL A 21 -14.22 24.73 -3.73
N ALA A 22 -15.36 24.04 -3.63
CA ALA A 22 -16.65 24.61 -3.98
C ALA A 22 -17.06 25.81 -3.10
N THR A 23 -16.39 26.01 -1.95
CA THR A 23 -16.67 27.13 -1.04
C THR A 23 -15.81 28.37 -1.26
N ILE A 24 -14.80 28.29 -2.15
CA ILE A 24 -13.88 29.40 -2.41
C ILE A 24 -14.65 30.63 -2.89
N GLN A 25 -14.49 31.73 -2.15
CA GLN A 25 -15.05 33.02 -2.53
C GLN A 25 -14.03 33.81 -3.36
N VAL A 26 -14.45 34.29 -4.53
CA VAL A 26 -13.63 35.14 -5.40
C VAL A 26 -13.90 36.60 -5.02
N PRO A 27 -12.91 37.34 -4.47
CA PRO A 27 -13.10 38.75 -4.13
C PRO A 27 -13.36 39.60 -5.38
N ALA A 28 -14.26 40.58 -5.29
CA ALA A 28 -14.60 41.45 -6.43
C ALA A 28 -13.39 42.21 -6.99
N ALA A 29 -12.47 42.65 -6.13
CA ALA A 29 -11.28 43.41 -6.49
C ALA A 29 -10.14 42.55 -7.09
N LEU A 30 -10.32 41.23 -7.26
CA LEU A 30 -9.22 40.32 -7.61
C LEU A 30 -8.49 40.69 -8.91
N GLU A 31 -9.24 41.17 -9.91
CA GLU A 31 -8.71 41.55 -11.23
C GLU A 31 -8.26 43.02 -11.29
N GLU A 32 -8.44 43.78 -10.22
CA GLU A 32 -8.07 45.19 -10.21
C GLU A 32 -6.54 45.36 -10.09
N GLU A 33 -5.97 46.28 -10.86
CA GLU A 33 -4.57 46.70 -10.76
C GLU A 33 -4.39 47.80 -9.69
N THR A 34 -4.96 47.52 -8.51
CA THR A 34 -4.95 48.41 -7.34
C THR A 34 -4.21 47.74 -6.17
N ALA A 35 -3.87 48.51 -5.14
CA ALA A 35 -3.32 47.95 -3.90
C ALA A 35 -4.31 46.97 -3.22
N GLU A 36 -5.61 47.21 -3.36
CA GLU A 36 -6.67 46.32 -2.89
C GLU A 36 -6.70 45.01 -3.68
N GLY A 37 -6.59 45.06 -5.01
CA GLY A 37 -6.48 43.86 -5.85
C GLY A 37 -5.21 43.06 -5.57
N GLN A 38 -4.07 43.71 -5.34
CA GLN A 38 -2.84 43.03 -4.91
C GLN A 38 -3.01 42.31 -3.58
N LYS A 39 -3.66 42.94 -2.59
CA LYS A 39 -3.99 42.32 -1.31
C LYS A 39 -4.95 41.14 -1.49
N ALA A 40 -6.01 41.29 -2.29
CA ALA A 40 -6.97 40.22 -2.57
C ALA A 40 -6.30 39.00 -3.23
N ARG A 41 -5.40 39.20 -4.19
CA ARG A 41 -4.60 38.12 -4.81
C ARG A 41 -3.68 37.44 -3.81
N ALA A 42 -3.00 38.20 -2.95
CA ALA A 42 -2.14 37.64 -1.91
C ALA A 42 -2.92 36.82 -0.87
N ASP A 43 -4.08 37.31 -0.44
CA ASP A 43 -4.93 36.65 0.55
C ASP A 43 -5.55 35.36 -0.02
N LEU A 44 -6.12 35.42 -1.23
CA LEU A 44 -6.64 34.25 -1.94
C LEU A 44 -5.52 33.24 -2.26
N GLY A 45 -4.35 33.71 -2.69
CA GLY A 45 -3.19 32.86 -2.96
C GLY A 45 -2.72 32.09 -1.72
N ARG A 46 -2.69 32.74 -0.54
CA ARG A 46 -2.40 32.06 0.74
C ARG A 46 -3.47 31.02 1.08
N HIS A 47 -4.74 31.35 0.91
CA HIS A 47 -5.84 30.42 1.12
C HIS A 47 -5.73 29.19 0.19
N LEU A 48 -5.51 29.42 -1.12
CA LEU A 48 -5.35 28.38 -2.13
C LEU A 48 -4.13 27.48 -1.87
N SER A 49 -3.04 28.02 -1.32
CA SER A 49 -1.87 27.22 -0.95
C SER A 49 -2.16 26.19 0.16
N GLY A 50 -3.23 26.41 0.94
CA GLY A 50 -3.73 25.47 1.95
C GLY A 50 -4.38 24.21 1.38
N PHE A 51 -4.79 24.20 0.10
CA PHE A 51 -5.43 23.05 -0.57
C PHE A 51 -4.42 21.99 -1.03
N THR A 52 -3.25 21.91 -0.39
CA THR A 52 -2.21 20.95 -0.75
C THR A 52 -2.74 19.50 -0.70
N GLU A 53 -3.68 19.20 0.20
CA GLU A 53 -4.30 17.88 0.37
C GLU A 53 -5.06 17.37 -0.86
N GLU A 54 -5.66 18.26 -1.65
CA GLU A 54 -6.34 17.93 -2.91
C GLU A 54 -5.38 17.50 -4.02
N PHE A 55 -4.16 18.05 -3.99
CA PHE A 55 -3.13 17.74 -4.98
C PHE A 55 -2.11 16.69 -4.46
N ALA A 56 -2.11 16.42 -3.15
CA ALA A 56 -1.23 15.49 -2.45
C ALA A 56 -2.02 14.35 -1.77
N SER A 57 -2.93 13.71 -2.50
CA SER A 57 -3.76 12.61 -2.00
C SER A 57 -3.09 11.22 -2.09
N LEU A 58 -1.86 11.09 -1.54
CA LEU A 58 -1.12 9.82 -1.56
C LEU A 58 -1.89 8.70 -0.86
N GLY A 59 -2.63 9.03 0.20
CA GLY A 59 -3.50 8.08 0.90
C GLY A 59 -4.59 7.49 0.01
N ILE A 60 -5.21 8.28 -0.88
CA ILE A 60 -6.16 7.75 -1.89
C ILE A 60 -5.44 6.85 -2.89
N GLN A 61 -4.25 7.23 -3.34
CA GLN A 61 -3.51 6.55 -4.40
C GLN A 61 -2.90 5.22 -3.95
N LEU A 62 -2.35 5.17 -2.74
CA LEU A 62 -1.53 4.05 -2.24
C LEU A 62 -2.14 3.36 -1.01
N GLY A 63 -3.06 4.00 -0.29
CA GLY A 63 -3.65 3.50 0.96
C GLY A 63 -4.81 2.52 0.78
N ALA A 64 -5.05 2.01 -0.43
CA ALA A 64 -6.05 0.97 -0.64
C ALA A 64 -5.67 -0.32 0.12
N ARG A 65 -6.66 -0.93 0.77
CA ARG A 65 -6.47 -2.14 1.59
C ARG A 65 -7.54 -3.20 1.31
N TYR A 66 -7.18 -4.46 1.50
CA TYR A 66 -8.01 -5.65 1.30
C TYR A 66 -8.36 -6.36 2.61
N ASP A 67 -8.42 -5.64 3.73
CA ASP A 67 -8.55 -6.21 5.09
C ASP A 67 -9.72 -7.19 5.26
N ALA A 68 -10.83 -6.96 4.55
CA ALA A 68 -12.02 -7.80 4.58
C ALA A 68 -11.99 -8.99 3.59
N SER A 69 -10.90 -9.18 2.84
CA SER A 69 -10.79 -10.26 1.88
C SER A 69 -10.44 -11.58 2.57
N PRO A 70 -11.13 -12.69 2.26
CA PRO A 70 -10.76 -14.00 2.80
C PRO A 70 -9.41 -14.51 2.27
N LEU A 71 -8.89 -13.89 1.20
CA LEU A 71 -7.61 -14.23 0.57
C LEU A 71 -6.41 -13.56 1.27
N ILE A 72 -6.65 -12.79 2.33
CA ILE A 72 -5.61 -12.19 3.16
C ILE A 72 -5.54 -12.97 4.47
N ALA A 73 -4.38 -13.56 4.73
CA ALA A 73 -4.08 -14.21 6.00
C ALA A 73 -3.56 -13.15 6.98
N ASN A 74 -4.50 -12.52 7.69
CA ASN A 74 -4.22 -11.50 8.69
C ASN A 74 -3.40 -12.07 9.86
N ASP A 75 -2.41 -11.31 10.33
CA ASP A 75 -1.54 -11.64 11.46
C ASP A 75 -2.03 -11.05 12.79
N GLY A 76 -3.21 -10.41 12.79
CA GLY A 76 -3.81 -9.74 13.95
C GLY A 76 -3.26 -8.35 14.24
N THR A 77 -2.29 -7.86 13.47
CA THR A 77 -1.78 -6.49 13.62
C THR A 77 -2.75 -5.46 13.05
N ALA A 78 -2.79 -4.27 13.65
CA ALA A 78 -3.60 -3.17 13.16
C ALA A 78 -2.79 -2.34 12.14
N PRO A 79 -3.37 -2.00 10.97
CA PRO A 79 -2.73 -1.07 10.06
C PRO A 79 -2.74 0.36 10.61
N PRO A 80 -1.89 1.26 10.08
CA PRO A 80 -2.00 2.69 10.33
C PRO A 80 -3.41 3.22 10.02
N PRO A 81 -3.85 4.29 10.70
CA PRO A 81 -5.14 4.91 10.41
C PRO A 81 -5.30 5.29 8.94
N ASP A 82 -6.49 5.07 8.38
CA ASP A 82 -6.78 5.46 7.00
C ASP A 82 -6.83 6.98 6.88
N SER A 83 -6.12 7.52 5.89
CA SER A 83 -6.10 8.94 5.55
C SER A 83 -6.25 9.09 4.04
N PRO A 84 -7.05 10.05 3.56
CA PRO A 84 -7.11 10.35 2.12
C PRO A 84 -5.84 11.06 1.62
N VAL A 85 -5.10 11.73 2.50
CA VAL A 85 -3.94 12.55 2.16
C VAL A 85 -2.65 11.79 2.41
N GLU A 86 -2.48 11.31 3.63
CA GLU A 86 -1.25 10.68 4.07
C GLU A 86 -1.26 9.18 3.75
N TYR A 87 -0.14 8.69 3.21
CA TYR A 87 0.13 7.27 3.11
C TYR A 87 1.29 6.91 4.03
N VAL A 88 1.03 6.05 5.01
CA VAL A 88 2.05 5.48 5.90
C VAL A 88 2.40 4.08 5.40
N PRO A 89 3.61 3.87 4.87
CA PRO A 89 4.02 2.56 4.39
C PRO A 89 4.03 1.52 5.52
N THR A 90 3.46 0.35 5.27
CA THR A 90 3.45 -0.78 6.19
C THR A 90 3.32 -2.08 5.42
N ALA A 91 3.89 -3.18 5.93
CA ALA A 91 3.65 -4.51 5.42
C ALA A 91 2.52 -5.26 6.15
N CYS A 92 1.67 -4.56 6.91
CA CYS A 92 0.46 -5.16 7.48
C CYS A 92 -0.36 -5.85 6.37
N PRO A 93 -0.70 -7.15 6.50
CA PRO A 93 -1.44 -7.91 5.48
C PRO A 93 -2.68 -7.17 4.99
N GLY A 94 -2.98 -7.30 3.70
CA GLY A 94 -4.06 -6.59 3.02
C GLY A 94 -3.66 -5.22 2.47
N GLY A 95 -2.53 -4.64 2.90
CA GLY A 95 -1.99 -3.41 2.33
C GLY A 95 -1.06 -3.63 1.13
N ARG A 96 -0.79 -2.56 0.39
CA ARG A 96 0.29 -2.54 -0.61
C ARG A 96 1.64 -2.79 0.06
N ALA A 97 2.44 -3.68 -0.50
CA ALA A 97 3.81 -3.93 -0.09
C ALA A 97 4.62 -2.62 -0.13
N PRO A 98 5.29 -2.23 0.98
CA PRO A 98 5.94 -0.93 1.05
C PRO A 98 7.19 -0.89 0.18
N HIS A 99 7.39 0.25 -0.48
CA HIS A 99 8.54 0.51 -1.33
C HIS A 99 9.80 0.76 -0.49
N LEU A 100 10.93 0.24 -0.96
CA LEU A 100 12.27 0.56 -0.45
C LEU A 100 13.27 0.57 -1.60
N TRP A 101 14.20 1.52 -1.60
CA TRP A 101 15.40 1.46 -2.44
C TRP A 101 16.42 0.54 -1.81
N LEU A 102 16.87 -0.47 -2.56
CA LEU A 102 17.88 -1.42 -2.13
C LEU A 102 19.28 -0.85 -2.32
N ASN A 103 20.30 -1.49 -1.73
CA ASN A 103 21.67 -0.97 -1.76
C ASN A 103 22.28 -0.93 -3.17
N ASP A 104 21.77 -1.75 -4.08
CA ASP A 104 22.16 -1.77 -5.50
C ASP A 104 21.40 -0.75 -6.36
N GLY A 105 20.55 0.08 -5.75
CA GLY A 105 19.79 1.13 -6.43
C GLY A 105 18.50 0.66 -7.08
N ALA A 106 18.15 -0.64 -7.00
CA ALA A 106 16.87 -1.12 -7.49
C ALA A 106 15.74 -0.88 -6.48
N SER A 107 14.49 -0.86 -6.97
CA SER A 107 13.34 -0.92 -6.09
C SER A 107 13.17 -2.34 -5.55
N ILE A 108 12.71 -2.48 -4.31
CA ILE A 108 12.27 -3.78 -3.78
C ILE A 108 11.16 -4.40 -4.65
N HIS A 109 10.32 -3.58 -5.30
CA HIS A 109 9.30 -4.08 -6.21
C HIS A 109 9.88 -4.77 -7.46
N ASP A 110 11.11 -4.41 -7.85
CA ASP A 110 11.81 -5.06 -8.97
C ASP A 110 12.31 -6.47 -8.58
N ARG A 111 12.27 -6.83 -7.28
CA ARG A 111 12.54 -8.20 -6.80
C ARG A 111 11.28 -9.07 -6.82
N PHE A 112 10.09 -8.48 -6.95
CA PHE A 112 8.87 -9.27 -7.00
C PHE A 112 8.72 -9.94 -8.35
N GLY A 113 8.37 -11.21 -8.29
CA GLY A 113 7.98 -12.01 -9.42
C GLY A 113 6.75 -11.48 -10.15
N LYS A 114 6.48 -12.05 -11.31
CA LYS A 114 5.25 -11.75 -12.07
C LYS A 114 3.99 -12.22 -11.35
N TRP A 115 4.13 -13.24 -10.50
CA TRP A 115 3.03 -13.87 -9.78
C TRP A 115 3.21 -13.70 -8.26
N PHE A 116 3.05 -14.76 -7.46
CA PHE A 116 3.33 -14.67 -6.04
C PHE A 116 4.83 -14.59 -5.78
N THR A 117 5.22 -13.89 -4.73
CA THR A 117 6.61 -13.84 -4.28
C THR A 117 6.68 -14.06 -2.77
N LEU A 118 7.41 -15.08 -2.34
CA LEU A 118 7.82 -15.21 -0.94
C LEU A 118 9.13 -14.47 -0.75
N VAL A 119 9.10 -13.37 -0.01
CA VAL A 119 10.28 -12.57 0.31
C VAL A 119 10.83 -13.01 1.66
N LYS A 120 12.12 -13.31 1.70
CA LYS A 120 12.89 -13.65 2.90
C LYS A 120 13.75 -12.44 3.28
N PHE A 121 13.50 -11.85 4.43
CA PHE A 121 14.23 -10.68 4.91
C PHE A 121 15.39 -11.06 5.83
N GLY A 122 16.57 -10.50 5.55
CA GLY A 122 17.80 -10.76 6.29
C GLY A 122 18.52 -12.03 5.84
N SER A 123 19.41 -12.56 6.70
CA SER A 123 20.27 -13.71 6.38
C SER A 123 19.66 -15.06 6.77
N ALA A 124 18.33 -15.22 6.63
CA ALA A 124 17.65 -16.43 7.07
C ALA A 124 17.99 -17.61 6.15
N SER A 125 18.75 -18.58 6.66
CA SER A 125 19.03 -19.88 5.99
C SER A 125 17.86 -20.86 6.09
N THR A 126 16.66 -20.37 6.41
CA THR A 126 15.46 -21.18 6.59
C THR A 126 15.08 -21.84 5.28
N ASP A 127 14.86 -23.15 5.35
CA ASP A 127 14.36 -23.94 4.24
C ASP A 127 12.92 -23.51 3.88
N THR A 128 12.69 -23.20 2.62
CA THR A 128 11.40 -22.78 2.05
C THR A 128 10.83 -23.81 1.08
N ALA A 129 11.43 -25.01 1.00
CA ALA A 129 10.99 -26.08 0.11
C ALA A 129 9.51 -26.43 0.28
N ALA A 130 8.97 -26.36 1.51
CA ALA A 130 7.56 -26.58 1.78
C ALA A 130 6.63 -25.58 1.04
N PHE A 131 7.04 -24.31 0.90
CA PHE A 131 6.28 -23.32 0.13
C PHE A 131 6.37 -23.57 -1.37
N ALA A 132 7.56 -23.89 -1.87
CA ALA A 132 7.73 -24.22 -3.29
C ALA A 132 6.89 -25.44 -3.67
N ALA A 133 6.93 -26.51 -2.87
CA ALA A 133 6.15 -27.72 -3.09
C ALA A 133 4.63 -27.46 -2.98
N ALA A 134 4.19 -26.67 -2.00
CA ALA A 134 2.79 -26.27 -1.86
C ALA A 134 2.29 -25.47 -3.07
N ALA A 135 3.09 -24.52 -3.57
CA ALA A 135 2.75 -23.72 -4.74
C ALA A 135 2.68 -24.59 -6.01
N GLU A 136 3.64 -25.49 -6.20
CA GLU A 136 3.68 -26.45 -7.31
C GLU A 136 2.47 -27.39 -7.30
N ALA A 137 2.12 -27.96 -6.13
CA ALA A 137 0.97 -28.84 -5.99
C ALA A 137 -0.38 -28.16 -6.31
N LEU A 138 -0.42 -26.83 -6.21
CA LEU A 138 -1.60 -26.00 -6.51
C LEU A 138 -1.56 -25.37 -7.90
N ASP A 139 -0.52 -25.63 -8.70
CA ASP A 139 -0.25 -24.98 -9.99
C ASP A 139 -0.22 -23.43 -9.88
N VAL A 140 0.34 -22.93 -8.78
CA VAL A 140 0.49 -21.50 -8.50
C VAL A 140 1.96 -21.11 -8.70
N PRO A 141 2.29 -20.23 -9.66
CA PRO A 141 3.66 -19.76 -9.81
C PRO A 141 4.08 -18.92 -8.59
N LEU A 142 5.21 -19.31 -7.98
CA LEU A 142 5.80 -18.67 -6.81
C LEU A 142 7.28 -18.45 -7.04
N ASP A 143 7.71 -17.19 -6.95
CA ASP A 143 9.13 -16.83 -6.84
C ASP A 143 9.51 -16.75 -5.35
N ILE A 144 10.72 -17.18 -5.00
CA ILE A 144 11.26 -17.05 -3.64
C ILE A 144 12.53 -16.21 -3.73
N VAL A 145 12.57 -15.09 -3.01
CA VAL A 145 13.66 -14.11 -3.11
C VAL A 145 14.20 -13.74 -1.74
N ASP A 146 15.52 -13.56 -1.66
CA ASP A 146 16.21 -13.08 -0.47
C ASP A 146 16.48 -11.57 -0.58
N VAL A 147 16.13 -10.83 0.46
CA VAL A 147 16.40 -9.39 0.61
C VAL A 147 17.18 -9.19 1.91
N ALA A 148 18.49 -9.01 1.79
CA ALA A 148 19.39 -9.03 2.94
C ALA A 148 19.39 -7.73 3.76
N GLU A 149 18.91 -6.60 3.22
CA GLU A 149 18.98 -5.32 3.91
C GLU A 149 18.16 -5.29 5.19
N LYS A 150 18.80 -4.89 6.30
CA LYS A 150 18.13 -4.67 7.58
C LYS A 150 16.97 -3.67 7.46
N ALA A 151 17.13 -2.62 6.65
CA ALA A 151 16.09 -1.62 6.43
C ALA A 151 14.81 -2.24 5.84
N ALA A 152 14.93 -3.25 4.97
CA ALA A 152 13.78 -3.98 4.45
C ALA A 152 13.11 -4.80 5.55
N ARG A 153 13.89 -5.52 6.36
CA ARG A 153 13.38 -6.27 7.52
C ARG A 153 12.67 -5.38 8.53
N ASP A 154 13.22 -4.21 8.83
CA ASP A 154 12.64 -3.25 9.76
C ASP A 154 11.32 -2.67 9.22
N LEU A 155 11.28 -2.32 7.92
CA LEU A 155 10.08 -1.77 7.26
C LEU A 155 8.95 -2.81 7.15
N TYR A 156 9.29 -4.06 6.83
CA TYR A 156 8.31 -5.15 6.71
C TYR A 156 7.93 -5.75 8.08
N ALA A 157 8.76 -5.53 9.09
CA ALA A 157 8.58 -6.01 10.47
C ALA A 157 8.31 -7.52 10.55
N CYS A 158 8.99 -8.31 9.72
CA CYS A 158 8.89 -9.77 9.69
C CYS A 158 10.12 -10.39 9.02
N THR A 159 10.26 -11.71 9.14
CA THR A 159 11.29 -12.48 8.42
C THR A 159 10.79 -12.95 7.05
N PHE A 160 9.49 -13.23 6.91
CA PHE A 160 8.88 -13.69 5.67
C PHE A 160 7.65 -12.87 5.34
N ALA A 161 7.50 -12.48 4.07
CA ALA A 161 6.26 -11.90 3.55
C ALA A 161 5.88 -12.56 2.23
N LEU A 162 4.61 -12.92 2.08
CA LEU A 162 4.04 -13.42 0.84
C LEU A 162 3.34 -12.27 0.11
N ILE A 163 3.88 -11.91 -1.05
CA ILE A 163 3.41 -10.80 -1.89
C ILE A 163 2.61 -11.36 -3.06
N ARG A 164 1.46 -10.75 -3.32
CA ARG A 164 0.58 -11.08 -4.44
C ARG A 164 1.07 -10.48 -5.77
N PRO A 165 0.57 -10.99 -6.91
CA PRO A 165 0.84 -10.40 -8.23
C PRO A 165 0.41 -8.92 -8.36
N ASP A 166 -0.52 -8.45 -7.53
CA ASP A 166 -0.96 -7.05 -7.48
C ASP A 166 -0.22 -6.22 -6.41
N HIS A 167 0.93 -6.72 -5.94
CA HIS A 167 1.83 -6.09 -4.96
C HIS A 167 1.18 -5.81 -3.59
N HIS A 168 0.17 -6.58 -3.21
CA HIS A 168 -0.38 -6.55 -1.85
C HIS A 168 0.23 -7.67 -1.00
N VAL A 169 0.45 -7.38 0.28
CA VAL A 169 0.90 -8.39 1.24
C VAL A 169 -0.27 -9.31 1.56
N ALA A 170 -0.18 -10.58 1.19
CA ALA A 170 -1.21 -11.57 1.53
C ALA A 170 -1.01 -12.16 2.93
N TRP A 171 0.25 -12.28 3.35
CA TRP A 171 0.65 -12.87 4.63
C TRP A 171 2.05 -12.39 5.02
N ARG A 172 2.37 -12.37 6.31
CA ARG A 172 3.73 -12.25 6.81
C ARG A 172 3.92 -12.98 8.14
N GLY A 173 5.17 -13.27 8.51
CA GLY A 173 5.51 -13.86 9.79
C GLY A 173 7.02 -13.95 10.04
N ASP A 174 7.41 -14.18 11.30
CA ASP A 174 8.82 -14.44 11.66
C ASP A 174 9.23 -15.91 11.53
N SER A 175 8.26 -16.78 11.28
CA SER A 175 8.48 -18.20 11.00
C SER A 175 7.50 -18.64 9.92
N LEU A 176 7.91 -19.60 9.11
CA LEU A 176 7.01 -20.21 8.14
C LEU A 176 5.86 -20.91 8.89
N PRO A 177 4.62 -20.86 8.40
CA PRO A 177 3.51 -21.63 8.95
C PRO A 177 3.83 -23.13 8.91
N ALA A 178 3.28 -23.88 9.88
CA ALA A 178 3.39 -25.34 9.90
C ALA A 178 2.73 -25.99 8.66
N ASP A 179 1.68 -25.35 8.12
CA ASP A 179 0.96 -25.79 6.94
C ASP A 179 1.03 -24.71 5.84
N ALA A 180 2.07 -24.80 5.01
CA ALA A 180 2.28 -23.90 3.87
C ALA A 180 1.21 -24.11 2.78
N GLU A 181 0.70 -25.33 2.62
CA GLU A 181 -0.31 -25.65 1.61
C GLU A 181 -1.65 -24.97 1.95
N ALA A 182 -2.09 -25.04 3.21
CA ALA A 182 -3.29 -24.35 3.65
C ALA A 182 -3.21 -22.83 3.42
N LEU A 183 -2.06 -22.22 3.72
CA LEU A 183 -1.85 -20.79 3.44
C LEU A 183 -1.90 -20.50 1.93
N MET A 184 -1.19 -21.30 1.12
CA MET A 184 -1.18 -21.10 -0.33
C MET A 184 -2.56 -21.30 -0.96
N ARG A 185 -3.35 -22.28 -0.48
CA ARG A 185 -4.76 -22.46 -0.87
C ARG A 185 -5.60 -21.22 -0.57
N GLN A 186 -5.47 -20.69 0.64
CA GLN A 186 -6.19 -19.48 1.05
C GLN A 186 -5.84 -18.29 0.16
N VAL A 187 -4.56 -17.95 0.02
CA VAL A 187 -4.13 -16.71 -0.65
C VAL A 187 -4.27 -16.77 -2.17
N SER A 188 -4.29 -17.97 -2.77
CA SER A 188 -4.57 -18.19 -4.19
C SER A 188 -6.06 -18.33 -4.52
N GLY A 189 -6.92 -18.48 -3.50
CA GLY A 189 -8.35 -18.72 -3.68
C GLY A 189 -8.72 -20.15 -4.06
N ASN A 190 -7.78 -21.09 -3.95
CA ASN A 190 -7.99 -22.53 -4.11
C ASN A 190 -8.59 -23.15 -2.84
N LEU A 191 -9.71 -22.58 -2.38
CA LEU A 191 -10.49 -23.07 -1.24
C LEU A 191 -11.37 -24.25 -1.73
N LEU A 192 -10.86 -25.47 -1.58
CA LEU A 192 -11.58 -26.72 -1.81
C LEU A 192 -11.59 -27.56 -0.53
#